data_AF-A0A966NUF1-F1
#
_entry.id   AF-A0A966NUF1-F1
#
_cell.length_a   1.000
_cell.length_b   1.000
_cell.length_c   1.000
_cell.angle_alpha   90.00
_cell.angle_beta   90.00
_cell.angle_gamma   90.00
#
_symmetry.space_group_name_H-M   'P 1'
#
loop_
_entity.id
_entity.type
_entity.pdbx_description
1 polymer ?
#
loop_
_entity_poly.entity_id
_entity_poly.type
_entity_poly.pdbx_seq_one_letter_code
_entity_poly.pdbx_strand_id
1 'polypeptide(L)'
;MAAYTKLVPISIMVIVLLAIVATSYRQTIFAYPSGGGSYVVSKENLGEYPGLIAGASLLIDYVLTVCVSVAGGVAAIISAFNGLAPYRVQLCIGFVLLMMLANLRGLKESGALFAPPTYLYVASLITLIVVGLFRVFVQDLPPIEHTGEAAHLLEMQSLPSSTVSPRHSVASGRVSPGRPSSASVSIATSWSKRVSSARVRSHP
;
A
#
# COMPACT_ATOMS: atom_id res chain seq x y z
N MET A 1 13.61 10.19 19.69
CA MET A 1 12.47 10.79 20.42
C MET A 1 11.42 11.46 19.51
N ALA A 2 11.79 12.22 18.47
CA ALA A 2 10.82 12.94 17.62
C ALA A 2 9.81 12.06 16.85
N ALA A 3 10.19 10.82 16.50
CA ALA A 3 9.30 9.89 15.79
C ALA A 3 8.09 9.46 16.65
N TYR A 4 8.32 9.13 17.93
CA TYR A 4 7.26 8.73 18.86
C TYR A 4 6.24 9.86 19.10
N THR A 5 6.71 11.11 19.18
CA THR A 5 5.85 12.28 19.37
C THR A 5 4.83 12.46 18.23
N LYS A 6 5.13 12.00 17.01
CA LYS A 6 4.18 12.03 15.88
C LYS A 6 3.36 10.74 15.76
N LEU A 7 3.98 9.59 15.98
CA LEU A 7 3.32 8.29 15.82
C LEU A 7 2.25 8.03 16.90
N VAL A 8 2.50 8.42 18.15
CA VAL A 8 1.56 8.23 19.28
C VAL A 8 0.24 9.00 19.09
N PRO A 9 0.22 10.30 18.75
CA PRO A 9 -1.05 10.99 18.52
C PRO A 9 -1.79 10.42 17.30
N ILE A 10 -1.07 10.05 16.23
CA ILE A 10 -1.69 9.42 15.05
C ILE A 10 -2.33 8.08 15.43
N SER A 11 -1.67 7.22 16.21
CA SER A 11 -2.24 5.94 16.62
C SER A 11 -3.48 6.11 17.50
N ILE A 12 -3.47 7.08 18.43
CA ILE A 12 -4.65 7.42 19.23
C ILE A 12 -5.81 7.87 18.33
N MET A 13 -5.54 8.74 17.34
CA MET A 13 -6.56 9.17 16.38
C MET A 13 -7.15 7.99 15.59
N VAL A 14 -6.32 7.05 15.15
CA VAL A 14 -6.78 5.83 14.45
C VAL A 14 -7.64 4.97 15.36
N ILE A 15 -7.27 4.78 16.62
CA ILE A 15 -8.08 4.01 17.58
C ILE A 15 -9.45 4.66 17.79
N VAL A 16 -9.49 5.99 17.97
CA VAL A 16 -10.75 6.73 18.10
C VAL A 16 -11.60 6.60 16.83
N LEU A 17 -10.99 6.72 15.65
CA LEU A 17 -11.67 6.53 14.38
C LEU A 17 -12.28 5.12 14.27
N LEU A 18 -11.51 4.07 14.60
CA LEU A 18 -11.99 2.69 14.59
C LEU A 18 -13.15 2.47 15.57
N ALA A 19 -13.13 3.12 16.75
CA ALA A 19 -14.24 3.05 17.70
C ALA A 19 -15.53 3.71 17.16
N ILE A 20 -15.41 4.87 16.51
CA ILE A 20 -16.54 5.54 15.86
C ILE A 20 -17.09 4.67 14.72
N VAL A 21 -16.22 4.11 13.88
CA VAL A 21 -16.63 3.24 12.78
C VAL A 21 -17.32 1.98 13.32
N ALA A 22 -16.76 1.32 14.33
CA ALA A 22 -17.34 0.12 14.92
C ALA A 22 -18.73 0.38 15.53
N THR A 23 -18.89 1.50 16.23
CA THR A 23 -20.20 1.89 16.80
C THR A 23 -21.21 2.25 15.70
N SER A 24 -20.78 2.92 14.62
CA SER A 24 -21.62 3.21 13.45
C SER A 24 -22.10 1.93 12.75
N TYR A 25 -21.20 0.98 12.47
CA TYR A 25 -21.57 -0.32 11.90
C TYR A 25 -22.55 -1.08 12.79
N ARG A 26 -22.35 -1.04 14.11
CA ARG A 26 -23.28 -1.65 15.07
C ARG A 26 -24.67 -1.05 14.93
N GLN A 27 -24.80 0.28 14.86
CA GLN A 27 -26.10 0.95 14.68
C GLN A 27 -26.77 0.54 13.35
N THR A 28 -26.01 0.50 12.26
CA THR A 28 -26.51 0.08 10.94
C THR A 28 -27.02 -1.36 10.96
N ILE A 29 -26.30 -2.29 11.60
CA ILE A 29 -26.72 -3.70 11.71
C ILE A 29 -28.02 -3.83 12.52
N PHE A 30 -28.18 -3.05 13.59
CA PHE A 30 -29.43 -3.05 14.37
C PHE A 30 -30.61 -2.45 13.61
N ALA A 31 -30.38 -1.42 12.80
CA ALA A 31 -31.42 -0.79 11.98
C ALA A 31 -31.85 -1.67 10.79
N TYR A 32 -30.95 -2.50 10.27
CA TYR A 32 -31.16 -3.37 9.10
C TYR A 32 -30.93 -4.85 9.42
N PRO A 33 -31.79 -5.48 10.26
CA PRO A 33 -31.61 -6.86 10.73
C PRO A 33 -31.75 -7.91 9.62
N SER A 34 -32.52 -7.60 8.57
CA SER A 34 -32.73 -8.45 7.39
C SER A 34 -31.47 -8.58 6.51
N GLY A 35 -30.43 -7.79 6.79
CA GLY A 35 -29.23 -7.74 5.98
C GLY A 35 -29.43 -6.88 4.73
N GLY A 36 -28.71 -5.76 4.68
CA GLY A 36 -28.60 -4.92 3.50
C GLY A 36 -27.19 -4.36 3.48
N GLY A 37 -26.40 -4.71 2.46
CA GLY A 37 -25.07 -4.11 2.28
C GLY A 37 -25.17 -2.60 2.04
N SER A 38 -24.04 -1.90 1.99
CA SER A 38 -24.01 -0.43 1.85
C SER A 38 -24.81 0.09 0.64
N TYR A 39 -25.00 -0.73 -0.40
CA TYR A 39 -25.91 -0.45 -1.53
C TYR A 39 -27.38 -0.33 -1.10
N VAL A 40 -27.91 -1.32 -0.36
CA VAL A 40 -29.33 -1.36 0.04
C VAL A 40 -29.63 -0.21 1.01
N VAL A 41 -28.77 -0.02 2.01
CA VAL A 41 -28.89 1.06 2.99
C VAL A 41 -28.84 2.43 2.30
N SER A 42 -27.91 2.63 1.36
CA SER A 42 -27.81 3.91 0.65
C SER A 42 -28.98 4.13 -0.31
N LYS A 43 -29.47 3.08 -0.97
CA LYS A 43 -30.60 3.16 -1.90
C LYS A 43 -31.91 3.54 -1.20
N GLU A 44 -32.17 2.96 -0.03
CA GLU A 44 -33.39 3.23 0.72
C GLU A 44 -33.41 4.63 1.37
N ASN A 45 -32.25 5.19 1.73
CA ASN A 45 -32.16 6.49 2.39
C ASN A 45 -31.91 7.68 1.43
N LEU A 46 -31.11 7.49 0.39
CA LEU A 46 -30.64 8.57 -0.49
C LEU A 46 -31.10 8.42 -1.95
N GLY A 47 -31.79 7.32 -2.27
CA GLY A 47 -32.24 7.02 -3.62
C GLY A 47 -31.22 6.25 -4.47
N GLU A 48 -31.55 6.05 -5.74
CA GLU A 48 -30.88 5.07 -6.59
C GLU A 48 -29.44 5.45 -6.98
N TYR A 49 -29.20 6.70 -7.41
CA TYR A 49 -27.86 7.12 -7.85
C TYR A 49 -26.80 7.04 -6.73
N PRO A 50 -27.04 7.56 -5.51
CA PRO A 50 -26.09 7.39 -4.41
C PRO A 50 -25.90 5.92 -4.00
N GLY A 51 -26.97 5.11 -4.08
CA GLY A 51 -26.90 3.67 -3.88
C GLY A 51 -25.90 3.00 -4.84
N LEU A 52 -26.01 3.27 -6.13
CA LEU A 52 -25.10 2.71 -7.15
C LEU A 52 -23.64 3.11 -6.92
N ILE A 53 -23.38 4.35 -6.50
CA ILE A 53 -22.01 4.82 -6.16
C ILE A 53 -21.47 4.04 -4.96
N ALA A 54 -22.28 3.85 -3.92
CA ALA A 54 -21.89 3.06 -2.75
C ALA A 54 -21.57 1.59 -3.12
N GLY A 55 -22.37 0.99 -4.01
CA GLY A 55 -22.12 -0.35 -4.54
C GLY A 55 -20.81 -0.44 -5.35
N ALA A 56 -20.56 0.52 -6.24
CA ALA A 56 -19.33 0.57 -7.03
C ALA A 56 -18.09 0.75 -6.15
N SER A 57 -18.17 1.62 -5.13
CA SER A 57 -17.09 1.83 -4.17
C SER A 57 -16.74 0.54 -3.41
N LEU A 58 -17.75 -0.23 -2.97
CA LEU A 58 -17.51 -1.50 -2.29
C LEU A 58 -16.78 -2.51 -3.19
N LEU A 59 -17.15 -2.61 -4.47
CA LEU A 59 -16.46 -3.51 -5.40
C LEU A 59 -14.99 -3.12 -5.57
N ILE A 60 -14.70 -1.83 -5.69
CA ILE A 60 -13.33 -1.32 -5.78
C ILE A 60 -12.56 -1.61 -4.48
N ASP A 61 -13.17 -1.38 -3.32
CA ASP A 61 -12.58 -1.63 -2.01
C ASP A 61 -12.20 -3.12 -1.83
N TYR A 62 -13.07 -4.03 -2.26
CA TYR A 62 -12.78 -5.47 -2.23
C TYR A 62 -11.59 -5.86 -3.10
N VAL A 63 -11.51 -5.31 -4.31
CA VAL A 63 -10.37 -5.58 -5.21
C VAL A 63 -9.09 -4.99 -4.61
N LEU A 64 -9.14 -3.75 -4.13
CA LEU A 64 -7.99 -3.07 -3.53
C LEU A 64 -7.47 -3.82 -2.29
N THR A 65 -8.37 -4.29 -1.43
CA THR A 65 -7.99 -5.03 -0.22
C THR A 65 -7.24 -6.33 -0.57
N VAL A 66 -7.71 -7.07 -1.57
CA VAL A 66 -7.01 -8.27 -2.05
C VAL A 66 -5.64 -7.91 -2.63
N CYS A 67 -5.57 -6.86 -3.45
CA CYS A 67 -4.32 -6.40 -4.05
C CYS A 67 -3.27 -6.00 -3.00
N VAL A 68 -3.64 -5.14 -2.04
CA VAL A 68 -2.74 -4.64 -0.99
C VAL A 68 -2.28 -5.77 -0.08
N SER A 69 -3.19 -6.68 0.30
CA SER A 69 -2.87 -7.82 1.17
C SER A 69 -1.87 -8.77 0.50
N VAL A 70 -2.08 -9.14 -0.78
CA VAL A 70 -1.14 -10.01 -1.51
C VAL A 70 0.21 -9.32 -1.72
N ALA A 71 0.22 -8.02 -2.07
CA ALA A 71 1.46 -7.27 -2.24
C ALA A 71 2.28 -7.20 -0.95
N GLY A 72 1.63 -6.92 0.18
CA GLY A 72 2.25 -6.93 1.51
C GLY A 72 2.75 -8.31 1.93
N GLY A 73 1.96 -9.36 1.66
CA GLY A 73 2.35 -10.74 1.92
C GLY A 73 3.59 -11.17 1.12
N VAL A 74 3.64 -10.87 -0.18
CA VAL A 74 4.81 -11.15 -1.02
C VAL A 74 6.02 -10.34 -0.57
N ALA A 75 5.83 -9.07 -0.15
CA ALA A 75 6.91 -8.27 0.40
C ALA A 75 7.50 -8.89 1.68
N ALA A 76 6.66 -9.43 2.57
CA ALA A 76 7.11 -10.15 3.77
C ALA A 76 7.89 -11.44 3.41
N ILE A 77 7.43 -12.19 2.40
CA ILE A 77 8.14 -13.40 1.91
C ILE A 77 9.51 -13.03 1.34
N ILE A 78 9.59 -11.98 0.52
CA ILE A 78 10.87 -11.53 -0.07
C ILE A 78 11.82 -11.05 1.04
N SER A 79 11.31 -10.39 2.08
CA SER A 79 12.11 -9.98 3.24
C SER A 79 12.74 -11.16 3.97
N ALA A 80 12.10 -12.33 3.97
CA ALA A 80 12.67 -13.56 4.52
C ALA A 80 13.59 -14.28 3.52
N PHE A 81 13.29 -14.22 2.21
CA PHE A 81 14.01 -14.89 1.14
C PHE A 81 14.38 -13.92 0.01
N ASN A 82 15.52 -13.25 0.14
CA ASN A 82 15.98 -12.22 -0.82
C ASN A 82 16.16 -12.73 -2.26
N GLY A 83 16.38 -14.04 -2.47
CA GLY A 83 16.51 -14.64 -3.80
C GLY A 83 15.24 -14.58 -4.67
N LEU A 84 14.08 -14.30 -4.06
CA LEU A 84 12.78 -14.23 -4.76
C LEU A 84 12.43 -12.81 -5.25
N ALA A 85 13.28 -11.80 -4.96
CA ALA A 85 13.03 -10.42 -5.33
C ALA A 85 12.75 -10.20 -6.83
N PRO A 86 13.46 -10.86 -7.78
CA PRO A 86 13.19 -10.72 -9.22
C PRO A 86 11.81 -11.24 -9.64
N TYR A 87 11.22 -12.15 -8.85
CA TYR A 87 9.96 -12.82 -9.16
C TYR A 87 8.74 -12.20 -8.44
N ARG A 88 8.89 -10.99 -7.87
CA ARG A 88 7.85 -10.33 -7.07
C ARG A 88 6.50 -10.29 -7.78
N VAL A 89 6.48 -9.89 -9.05
CA VAL A 89 5.23 -9.75 -9.83
C VAL A 89 4.60 -11.12 -10.10
N GLN A 90 5.41 -12.11 -10.47
CA GLN A 90 4.96 -13.47 -10.75
C GLN A 90 4.37 -14.11 -9.49
N LEU A 91 4.98 -13.88 -8.33
CA LEU A 91 4.45 -14.35 -7.04
C LEU A 91 3.13 -13.69 -6.70
N CYS A 92 3.00 -12.36 -6.87
CA CYS A 92 1.72 -11.66 -6.64
C CYS A 92 0.60 -12.23 -7.52
N ILE A 93 0.84 -12.37 -8.82
CA ILE A 93 -0.15 -12.93 -9.75
C ILE A 93 -0.47 -14.38 -9.39
N GLY A 94 0.55 -15.19 -9.05
CA GLY A 94 0.39 -16.57 -8.63
C GLY A 94 -0.49 -16.72 -7.39
N PHE A 95 -0.29 -15.89 -6.36
CA PHE A 95 -1.11 -15.90 -5.16
C PHE A 95 -2.54 -15.42 -5.41
N VAL A 96 -2.74 -14.39 -6.25
CA VAL A 96 -4.10 -13.96 -6.63
C VAL A 96 -4.83 -15.08 -7.38
N LEU A 97 -4.15 -15.77 -8.30
CA LEU A 97 -4.72 -16.92 -9.00
C LEU A 97 -5.04 -18.08 -8.04
N LEU A 98 -4.17 -18.36 -7.07
CA LEU A 98 -4.43 -19.35 -6.03
C LEU A 98 -5.68 -18.97 -5.23
N MET A 99 -5.77 -17.73 -4.76
CA MET A 99 -6.93 -17.21 -4.04
C MET A 99 -8.22 -17.30 -4.89
N MET A 100 -8.14 -17.01 -6.19
CA MET A 100 -9.25 -17.17 -7.11
C MET A 100 -9.69 -18.64 -7.21
N LEU A 101 -8.76 -19.56 -7.44
CA LEU A 101 -9.06 -20.99 -7.54
C LEU A 101 -9.62 -21.54 -6.22
N ALA A 102 -9.10 -21.07 -5.09
CA ALA A 102 -9.60 -21.37 -3.76
C ALA A 102 -11.06 -20.89 -3.60
N ASN A 103 -11.37 -19.66 -4.00
CA ASN A 103 -12.74 -19.13 -3.96
C ASN A 103 -13.70 -19.90 -4.90
N LEU A 104 -13.23 -20.33 -6.08
CA LEU A 104 -14.02 -21.11 -7.04
C LEU A 104 -14.28 -22.55 -6.58
N ARG A 105 -13.37 -23.17 -5.81
CA ARG A 105 -13.52 -24.52 -5.25
C ARG A 105 -14.54 -24.60 -4.12
N GLY A 106 -15.12 -23.48 -3.71
CA GLY A 106 -16.19 -23.47 -2.72
C GLY A 106 -15.69 -23.79 -1.31
N LEU A 107 -14.70 -23.04 -0.82
CA LEU A 107 -14.21 -23.06 0.57
C LEU A 107 -15.27 -22.64 1.62
N LYS A 108 -16.57 -22.76 1.33
CA LYS A 108 -17.67 -22.36 2.22
C LYS A 108 -17.71 -23.13 3.54
N GLU A 109 -17.08 -24.30 3.66
CA GLU A 109 -16.88 -25.02 4.94
C GLU A 109 -15.55 -24.67 5.66
N SER A 110 -14.71 -23.78 5.10
CA SER A 110 -13.32 -23.57 5.56
C SER A 110 -13.13 -22.54 6.66
N GLY A 111 -14.19 -22.04 7.32
CA GLY A 111 -14.00 -21.13 8.48
C GLY A 111 -13.07 -21.73 9.53
N ALA A 112 -13.15 -23.04 9.75
CA ALA A 112 -12.24 -23.77 10.64
C ALA A 112 -10.82 -23.95 10.08
N LEU A 113 -10.66 -24.04 8.76
CA LEU A 113 -9.38 -24.29 8.09
C LEU A 113 -8.47 -23.05 8.08
N PHE A 114 -9.07 -21.85 8.14
CA PHE A 114 -8.36 -20.58 8.26
C PHE A 114 -8.11 -20.12 9.70
N ALA A 115 -8.73 -20.76 10.69
CA ALA A 115 -8.55 -20.37 12.09
C ALA A 115 -7.12 -20.63 12.63
N PRO A 116 -6.46 -21.78 12.38
CA PRO A 116 -5.12 -22.05 12.94
C PRO A 116 -4.06 -21.02 12.52
N PRO A 117 -3.93 -20.63 11.23
CA PRO A 117 -3.00 -19.58 10.83
C PRO A 117 -3.25 -18.24 11.53
N THR A 118 -4.51 -17.85 11.69
CA THR A 118 -4.88 -16.59 12.36
C THR A 118 -4.50 -16.61 13.84
N TYR A 119 -4.78 -17.69 14.56
CA TYR A 119 -4.43 -17.79 15.97
C TYR A 119 -2.92 -17.84 16.20
N LEU A 120 -2.17 -18.55 15.34
CA LEU A 120 -0.70 -18.53 15.40
C LEU A 120 -0.14 -17.14 15.14
N TYR A 121 -0.68 -16.41 14.16
CA TYR A 121 -0.29 -15.04 13.87
C TYR A 121 -0.51 -14.12 15.10
N VAL A 122 -1.70 -14.16 15.70
CA VAL A 122 -2.02 -13.36 16.90
C VAL A 122 -1.09 -13.72 18.07
N ALA A 123 -0.88 -15.01 18.33
CA ALA A 123 0.01 -15.46 19.40
C ALA A 123 1.46 -15.00 19.18
N SER A 124 1.96 -15.07 17.93
CA SER A 124 3.30 -14.60 17.58
C SER A 124 3.46 -13.09 17.76
N LEU A 125 2.45 -12.29 17.37
CA LEU A 125 2.47 -10.83 17.57
C LEU A 125 2.45 -10.46 19.05
N ILE A 126 1.60 -11.11 19.86
CA ILE A 126 1.57 -10.88 21.31
C ILE A 126 2.92 -11.21 21.92
N THR A 127 3.51 -12.36 21.55
CA THR A 127 4.84 -12.75 22.04
C THR A 127 5.90 -11.74 21.64
N LEU A 128 5.89 -11.26 20.38
CA LEU A 128 6.81 -10.23 19.89
C LEU A 128 6.67 -8.92 20.69
N ILE A 129 5.45 -8.49 20.99
CA ILE A 129 5.19 -7.28 21.78
C ILE A 129 5.68 -7.45 23.22
N VAL A 130 5.34 -8.57 23.87
CA VAL A 130 5.72 -8.84 25.27
C VAL A 130 7.24 -8.95 25.42
N VAL A 131 7.90 -9.73 24.57
CA VAL A 131 9.36 -9.85 24.58
C VAL A 131 10.02 -8.53 24.22
N GLY A 132 9.47 -7.79 23.25
CA GLY A 132 9.96 -6.46 22.87
C GLY A 132 9.93 -5.47 24.04
N LEU A 133 8.79 -5.37 24.74
CA LEU A 133 8.66 -4.53 25.93
C LEU A 133 9.59 -4.98 27.06
N PHE A 134 9.65 -6.29 27.32
CA PHE A 134 10.54 -6.85 28.35
C PHE A 134 12.01 -6.48 28.08
N ARG A 135 12.47 -6.63 26.83
CA ARG A 135 13.85 -6.25 26.47
C ARG A 135 14.09 -4.75 26.62
N VAL A 136 13.13 -3.91 26.25
CA VAL A 136 13.24 -2.45 26.39
C VAL A 136 13.35 -2.00 27.84
N PHE A 137 12.62 -2.61 28.76
CA PHE A 137 12.63 -2.21 30.17
C PHE A 137 13.71 -2.91 31.02
N VAL A 138 14.22 -4.08 30.59
CA VAL A 138 15.11 -4.92 31.42
C VAL A 138 16.50 -5.08 30.83
N GLN A 139 16.68 -5.03 29.50
CA GLN A 139 17.94 -5.38 28.83
C GLN A 139 18.65 -4.19 28.13
N ASP A 140 18.20 -2.94 28.33
CA ASP A 140 18.78 -1.70 27.75
C ASP A 140 19.36 -1.91 26.34
N LEU A 141 18.48 -1.99 25.33
CA LEU A 141 18.93 -2.24 23.96
C LEU A 141 19.91 -1.15 23.49
N PRO A 142 21.02 -1.52 22.83
CA PRO A 142 21.87 -0.55 22.15
C PRO A 142 21.05 0.23 21.11
N PRO A 143 21.24 1.56 20.99
CA PRO A 143 20.49 2.38 20.05
C PRO A 143 20.62 1.84 18.63
N ILE A 144 19.48 1.57 17.98
CA ILE A 144 19.45 1.24 16.57
C ILE A 144 19.77 2.54 15.81
N GLU A 145 20.84 2.57 15.03
CA GLU A 145 21.19 3.73 14.21
C GLU A 145 20.07 4.03 13.20
N HIS A 146 19.48 5.23 13.28
CA HIS A 146 18.32 5.64 12.49
C HIS A 146 18.69 6.51 11.27
N THR A 147 19.95 6.52 10.83
CA THR A 147 20.47 7.65 10.03
C THR A 147 20.55 7.41 8.52
N GLY A 148 20.37 6.18 8.01
CA GLY A 148 20.54 5.88 6.57
C GLY A 148 19.25 5.85 5.73
N GLU A 149 18.26 5.05 6.12
CA GLU A 149 17.14 4.70 5.23
C GLU A 149 15.98 5.69 5.27
N ALA A 150 15.74 6.36 6.41
CA ALA A 150 14.65 7.33 6.56
C ALA A 150 14.91 8.63 5.76
N ALA A 151 16.17 9.05 5.64
CA ALA A 151 16.54 10.24 4.86
C ALA A 151 16.26 10.04 3.36
N HIS A 152 16.60 8.87 2.82
CA HIS A 152 16.40 8.53 1.41
C HIS A 152 14.91 8.43 1.02
N LEU A 153 14.05 7.93 1.92
CA LEU A 153 12.59 7.89 1.69
C LEU A 153 11.94 9.28 1.76
N LEU A 154 12.41 10.14 2.67
CA LEU A 154 11.94 11.54 2.74
C LEU A 154 12.40 12.36 1.53
N GLU A 155 13.61 12.10 1.02
CA GLU A 155 14.15 12.72 -0.19
C GLU A 155 13.35 12.29 -1.43
N MET A 156 13.02 11.00 -1.58
CA MET A 156 12.12 10.49 -2.63
C MET A 156 10.70 11.06 -2.55
N GLN A 157 10.14 11.23 -1.35
CA GLN A 157 8.80 11.78 -1.16
C GLN A 157 8.72 13.28 -1.52
N SER A 158 9.85 14.00 -1.45
CA SER A 158 9.94 15.45 -1.67
C SER A 158 10.26 15.86 -3.12
N LEU A 159 10.68 14.92 -3.97
CA LEU A 159 11.04 15.20 -5.37
C LEU A 159 9.77 15.43 -6.22
N PRO A 160 9.67 16.55 -6.95
CA PRO A 160 8.56 16.78 -7.87
C PRO A 160 8.55 15.72 -8.98
N SER A 161 7.37 15.26 -9.37
CA SER A 161 7.11 14.15 -10.31
C SER A 161 7.73 14.30 -11.71
N SER A 162 8.36 15.44 -12.02
CA SER A 162 9.11 15.70 -13.25
C SER A 162 10.59 15.30 -13.20
N THR A 163 11.16 14.99 -12.03
CA THR A 163 12.60 14.68 -11.87
C THR A 163 12.91 13.18 -11.78
N VAL A 164 11.90 12.32 -11.67
CA VAL A 164 12.09 10.86 -11.68
C VAL A 164 12.30 10.37 -13.12
N SER A 165 13.48 10.64 -13.66
CA SER A 165 13.98 9.98 -14.87
C SER A 165 14.59 8.63 -14.48
N PRO A 166 14.28 7.51 -15.17
CA PRO A 166 14.80 6.19 -14.85
C PRO A 166 16.24 6.07 -15.33
N ARG A 167 17.16 6.74 -14.65
CA ARG A 167 18.60 6.47 -14.71
C ARG A 167 19.10 6.60 -13.30
N HIS A 168 19.14 5.50 -12.56
CA HIS A 168 20.23 5.17 -11.65
C HIS A 168 19.94 3.79 -11.05
N SER A 169 20.22 2.77 -11.86
CA SER A 169 20.64 1.46 -11.35
C SER A 169 21.53 0.79 -12.39
N VAL A 170 22.70 1.39 -12.68
CA VAL A 170 23.89 0.73 -13.26
C VAL A 170 25.11 1.60 -12.93
N ALA A 171 26.20 0.94 -12.51
CA ALA A 171 27.59 1.41 -12.40
C ALA A 171 28.12 1.85 -11.02
N SER A 172 28.32 0.84 -10.15
CA SER A 172 29.62 0.68 -9.50
C SER A 172 30.65 0.34 -10.60
N GLY A 173 31.63 1.20 -10.83
CA GLY A 173 32.76 0.95 -11.73
C GLY A 173 33.14 2.15 -12.62
N ARG A 174 34.34 2.72 -12.36
CA ARG A 174 35.05 3.79 -13.10
C ARG A 174 34.67 3.96 -14.58
N VAL A 175 34.40 5.19 -15.04
CA VAL A 175 34.92 5.78 -16.30
C VAL A 175 34.89 7.33 -16.24
N SER A 176 35.98 7.93 -16.72
CA SER A 176 36.32 9.36 -16.86
C SER A 176 35.31 10.22 -17.64
N PRO A 177 35.21 11.55 -17.43
CA PRO A 177 34.24 12.40 -18.12
C PRO A 177 34.69 12.75 -19.55
N GLY A 178 34.01 12.17 -20.55
CA GLY A 178 34.06 12.63 -21.95
C GLY A 178 32.90 13.59 -22.25
N ARG A 179 33.20 14.73 -22.89
CA ARG A 179 32.23 15.77 -23.28
C ARG A 179 31.11 15.21 -24.18
N PRO A 180 29.86 15.68 -24.03
CA PRO A 180 28.74 15.20 -24.85
C PRO A 180 28.84 15.67 -26.31
N SER A 181 28.59 14.74 -27.23
CA SER A 181 28.51 14.93 -28.68
C SER A 181 27.31 15.81 -29.08
N SER A 182 27.54 16.72 -30.05
CA SER A 182 26.63 17.75 -30.54
C SER A 182 25.31 17.25 -31.15
N ALA A 183 25.19 15.94 -31.41
CA ALA A 183 23.99 15.34 -32.00
C ALA A 183 22.79 15.30 -31.04
N SER A 184 23.02 15.11 -29.73
CA SER A 184 21.92 15.02 -28.75
C SER A 184 21.28 16.38 -28.42
N VAL A 185 22.04 17.48 -28.60
CA VAL A 185 21.54 18.85 -28.37
C VAL A 185 20.61 19.32 -29.50
N SER A 186 20.84 18.83 -30.72
CA SER A 186 20.04 19.21 -31.91
C SER A 186 18.63 18.59 -31.89
N ILE A 187 18.49 17.38 -31.35
CA ILE A 187 17.17 16.70 -31.23
C ILE A 187 16.32 17.35 -30.14
N ALA A 188 16.93 17.77 -29.02
CA ALA A 188 16.24 18.43 -27.92
C ALA A 188 15.71 19.82 -28.30
N THR A 189 16.45 20.59 -29.11
CA THR A 189 16.01 21.90 -29.59
C THR A 189 14.95 21.82 -30.69
N SER A 190 14.98 20.78 -31.53
CA SER A 190 13.93 20.48 -32.52
C SER A 190 12.57 20.21 -31.88
N TRP A 191 12.54 19.44 -30.79
CA TRP A 191 11.31 19.13 -30.04
C TRP A 191 10.71 20.35 -29.34
N SER A 192 11.55 21.20 -28.73
CA SER A 192 11.12 22.43 -28.07
C SER A 192 10.37 23.38 -29.01
N LYS A 193 10.85 23.55 -30.26
CA LYS A 193 10.20 24.44 -31.24
C LYS A 193 8.86 23.89 -31.77
N ARG A 194 8.69 22.56 -31.88
CA ARG A 194 7.40 21.96 -32.29
C ARG A 194 6.32 22.10 -31.22
N VAL A 195 6.69 22.02 -29.94
CA VAL A 195 5.74 22.11 -28.83
C VAL A 195 5.22 23.54 -28.64
N SER A 196 6.04 24.58 -28.86
CA SER A 196 5.56 25.96 -28.72
C SER A 196 4.62 26.39 -29.86
N SER A 197 4.81 25.85 -31.08
CA SER A 197 3.97 26.19 -32.24
C SER A 197 2.56 25.56 -32.20
N ALA A 198 2.37 24.49 -31.42
CA ALA A 198 1.07 23.82 -31.25
C ALA A 198 0.14 24.53 -30.23
N ARG A 199 0.68 25.37 -29.33
CA ARG A 199 -0.09 26.02 -28.26
C ARG A 199 -0.75 27.35 -28.66
N VAL A 200 -0.44 27.91 -29.83
CA VAL A 200 -0.99 29.20 -30.28
C VAL A 200 -2.21 29.04 -31.20
N ARG A 201 -2.63 27.81 -31.54
CA ARG A 201 -3.65 27.55 -32.57
C ARG A 201 -4.96 26.91 -32.06
N SER A 202 -5.30 27.14 -30.80
CA SER A 202 -6.54 26.58 -30.22
C SER A 202 -7.16 27.52 -29.19
N HIS A 203 -7.70 28.66 -29.63
CA HIS A 203 -8.93 29.27 -29.08
C HIS A 203 -9.57 30.14 -30.18
N PRO A 204 -10.91 30.08 -30.37
CA PRO A 204 -11.65 30.78 -31.41
C PRO A 204 -11.71 32.30 -31.21
#